data_AF-A0A8S3HMR9-F1
#
_entry.id   AF-A0A8S3HMR9-F1
#
_cell.length_a   1.000
_cell.length_b   1.000
_cell.length_c   1.000
_cell.angle_alpha   90.00
_cell.angle_beta   90.00
_cell.angle_gamma   90.00
#
_symmetry.space_group_name_H-M   'P 1'
#
loop_
_entity.id
_entity.type
_entity.pdbx_description
1 polymer ?
#
loop_
_entity_poly.entity_id
_entity_poly.type
_entity_poly.pdbx_seq_one_letter_code
_entity_poly.pdbx_strand_id
1 'polypeptide(L)'
;ESQWERYILDVYGYPNESGESSGHYVVCADFDKDGDDEFLVAHRGPPPNQGVFFYKPIDISRGLFAKWKISDDSVARIAIADFDNDSAIDFATITYTVAGYYEAPNPSIDIFYNRFAQKQLRVEKEIQVTKQNNDLLFKVPRPHKALQYEELPFLTINGLNLSLAIVPPHSSRSVDQSTYIKVLSGTIMWSDSGKGTQEPVEHSRIAFTEPRTIAPLDIHSDNPRVRTGDDGALLIVFKTRDNVNGIQLVEDMKKLILENSLPEYFPEDVRQFSFQFHRYDKYDSRPQFKDLEFYNMKGIRIDFLDNNENLCYMQFWAAGQGVNAGIHNHATDTFCEIHVCLVNGSGKGGMHYLSSSKEAYDPLTTLDSTF
;
A
#
# COMPACT_ATOMS: atom_id res chain seq x y z
N GLU A 1 -19.02 17.95 36.22
CA GLU A 1 -20.33 17.66 35.61
C GLU A 1 -20.40 18.37 34.27
N SER A 2 -20.80 17.68 33.21
CA SER A 2 -21.02 18.32 31.91
C SER A 2 -22.41 18.96 31.90
N GLN A 3 -22.49 20.27 31.71
CA GLN A 3 -23.77 20.97 31.52
C GLN A 3 -24.14 20.94 30.04
N TRP A 4 -25.39 20.59 29.74
CA TRP A 4 -25.90 20.52 28.37
C TRP A 4 -26.80 21.72 28.08
N GLU A 5 -26.55 22.37 26.95
CA GLU A 5 -27.38 23.46 26.42
C GLU A 5 -27.99 23.05 25.08
N ARG A 6 -29.25 23.41 24.85
CA ARG A 6 -29.98 23.05 23.63
C ARG A 6 -29.97 24.21 22.63
N TYR A 7 -29.39 23.95 21.45
CA TYR A 7 -29.49 24.81 20.28
C TYR A 7 -30.44 24.20 19.24
N ILE A 8 -31.28 25.04 18.61
CA ILE A 8 -32.11 24.62 17.46
C ILE A 8 -31.35 24.99 16.20
N LEU A 9 -30.90 23.99 15.43
CA LEU A 9 -30.15 24.20 14.19
C LEU A 9 -31.09 24.41 12.99
N ASP A 10 -32.10 23.55 12.84
CA ASP A 10 -33.03 23.59 11.71
C ASP A 10 -34.43 23.07 12.08
N VAL A 11 -35.42 23.49 11.29
CA VAL A 11 -36.80 22.99 11.33
C VAL A 11 -37.24 22.56 9.93
N TYR A 12 -37.39 21.25 9.72
CA TYR A 12 -37.64 20.64 8.41
C TYR A 12 -39.13 20.52 8.06
N GLY A 13 -39.91 21.53 8.42
CA GLY A 13 -41.36 21.58 8.23
C GLY A 13 -42.15 21.12 9.46
N TYR A 14 -43.48 21.20 9.33
CA TYR A 14 -44.41 20.86 10.39
C TYR A 14 -44.74 19.38 10.40
N PRO A 15 -45.04 18.80 11.58
CA PRO A 15 -45.56 17.45 11.66
C PRO A 15 -46.87 17.29 10.86
N ASN A 16 -47.09 16.11 10.30
CA ASN A 16 -48.38 15.74 9.68
C ASN A 16 -49.49 15.60 10.74
N GLU A 17 -50.71 15.25 10.31
CA GLU A 17 -51.85 15.05 11.23
C GLU A 17 -51.62 13.97 12.29
N SER A 18 -50.69 13.04 12.03
CA SER A 18 -50.26 12.00 12.98
C SER A 18 -49.13 12.44 13.91
N GLY A 19 -48.68 13.70 13.82
CA GLY A 19 -47.61 14.25 14.65
C GLY A 19 -46.21 13.84 14.18
N GLU A 20 -46.06 13.40 12.93
CA GLU A 20 -44.81 12.84 12.40
C GLU A 20 -44.13 13.76 11.41
N SER A 21 -42.81 13.60 11.29
CA SER A 21 -42.01 14.32 10.29
C SER A 21 -41.03 13.38 9.59
N SER A 22 -40.14 13.97 8.79
CA SER A 22 -39.21 13.27 7.91
C SER A 22 -37.93 12.79 8.62
N GLY A 23 -37.50 13.45 9.70
CA GLY A 23 -36.28 13.05 10.42
C GLY A 23 -36.42 11.68 11.08
N HIS A 24 -35.44 10.81 10.89
CA HIS A 24 -35.50 9.42 11.37
C HIS A 24 -34.25 8.94 12.11
N TYR A 25 -33.06 9.42 11.73
CA TYR A 25 -31.80 8.94 12.32
C TYR A 25 -30.72 10.02 12.33
N VAL A 26 -29.84 9.99 13.33
CA VAL A 26 -28.63 10.81 13.40
C VAL A 26 -27.46 9.92 13.76
N VAL A 27 -26.31 10.13 13.12
CA VAL A 27 -25.05 9.45 13.45
C VAL A 27 -23.91 10.46 13.42
N CYS A 28 -22.95 10.29 14.32
CA CYS A 28 -21.74 11.12 14.39
C CYS A 28 -20.52 10.32 13.90
N ALA A 29 -19.62 10.99 13.19
CA ALA A 29 -18.29 10.50 12.88
C ALA A 29 -17.38 11.65 12.44
N ASP A 30 -16.09 11.52 12.69
CA ASP A 30 -15.05 12.39 12.16
C ASP A 30 -14.81 12.10 10.67
N PHE A 31 -15.64 12.69 9.80
CA PHE A 31 -15.62 12.42 8.37
C PHE A 31 -14.45 13.10 7.68
N ASP A 32 -13.87 14.17 8.23
CA ASP A 32 -12.72 14.85 7.61
C ASP A 32 -11.40 14.78 8.39
N LYS A 33 -11.38 14.05 9.51
CA LYS A 33 -10.21 13.73 10.33
C LYS A 33 -9.57 14.94 11.00
N ASP A 34 -10.36 15.97 11.28
CA ASP A 34 -9.90 17.14 12.02
C ASP A 34 -9.99 16.96 13.56
N GLY A 35 -10.58 15.85 14.01
CA GLY A 35 -10.73 15.47 15.41
C GLY A 35 -12.05 15.88 16.04
N ASP A 36 -12.91 16.61 15.31
CA ASP A 36 -14.28 16.91 15.71
C ASP A 36 -15.27 16.06 14.89
N ASP A 37 -16.20 15.38 15.58
CA ASP A 37 -17.23 14.62 14.87
C ASP A 37 -18.20 15.56 14.12
N GLU A 38 -18.36 15.33 12.83
CA GLU A 38 -19.55 15.74 12.11
C GLU A 38 -20.73 14.83 12.41
N PHE A 39 -21.92 15.24 11.98
CA PHE A 39 -23.07 14.36 12.02
C PHE A 39 -23.89 14.38 10.75
N LEU A 40 -24.45 13.21 10.44
CA LEU A 40 -25.40 13.01 9.36
C LEU A 40 -26.81 12.91 9.93
N VAL A 41 -27.78 13.52 9.25
CA VAL A 41 -29.21 13.41 9.57
C VAL A 41 -29.93 12.72 8.41
N ALA A 42 -30.56 11.59 8.70
CA ALA A 42 -31.38 10.84 7.76
C ALA A 42 -32.82 11.35 7.75
N HIS A 43 -33.31 11.66 6.56
CA HIS A 43 -34.70 12.02 6.33
C HIS A 43 -35.38 11.01 5.40
N ARG A 44 -36.43 10.35 5.90
CA ARG A 44 -37.23 9.39 5.13
C ARG A 44 -38.02 10.04 3.99
N GLY A 45 -38.33 11.32 4.11
CA GLY A 45 -39.14 12.10 3.18
C GLY A 45 -40.53 12.45 3.72
N PRO A 46 -41.41 13.04 2.90
CA PRO A 46 -41.25 13.29 1.46
C PRO A 46 -40.30 14.46 1.12
N PRO A 47 -40.00 14.70 -0.17
CA PRO A 47 -39.34 15.92 -0.64
C PRO A 47 -40.06 17.20 -0.14
N PRO A 48 -39.35 18.32 0.09
CA PRO A 48 -37.96 18.56 -0.30
C PRO A 48 -36.91 18.08 0.73
N ASN A 49 -37.34 17.66 1.92
CA ASN A 49 -36.44 17.37 3.03
C ASN A 49 -35.95 15.92 3.07
N GLN A 50 -36.43 15.05 2.17
CA GLN A 50 -35.90 13.71 1.96
C GLN A 50 -34.39 13.75 1.64
N GLY A 51 -33.60 12.83 2.19
CA GLY A 51 -32.17 12.78 1.92
C GLY A 51 -31.29 12.52 3.13
N VAL A 52 -30.00 12.81 2.94
CA VAL A 52 -29.02 12.95 4.02
C VAL A 52 -28.54 14.39 4.07
N PHE A 53 -28.53 14.96 5.28
CA PHE A 53 -27.87 16.23 5.56
C PHE A 53 -26.60 16.01 6.35
N PHE A 54 -25.51 16.64 5.92
CA PHE A 54 -24.21 16.67 6.57
C PHE A 54 -24.07 17.96 7.36
N TYR A 55 -23.66 17.87 8.61
CA TYR A 55 -23.41 19.02 9.48
C TYR A 55 -21.98 19.02 10.01
N LYS A 56 -21.26 20.12 9.77
CA LYS A 56 -19.91 20.34 10.31
C LYS A 56 -19.95 21.36 11.44
N PRO A 57 -19.40 21.05 12.63
CA PRO A 57 -19.24 22.06 13.67
C PRO A 57 -18.28 23.16 13.21
N ILE A 58 -18.69 24.42 13.44
CA ILE A 58 -17.82 25.59 13.23
C ILE A 58 -17.50 26.22 14.58
N ASP A 59 -18.50 26.33 15.46
CA ASP A 59 -18.34 26.76 16.85
C ASP A 59 -19.47 26.16 17.70
N ILE A 60 -19.18 25.05 18.37
CA ILE A 60 -20.14 24.30 19.18
C ILE A 60 -20.67 25.15 20.36
N SER A 61 -19.81 26.00 20.94
CA SER A 61 -20.16 26.84 22.09
C SER A 61 -21.25 27.88 21.78
N ARG A 62 -21.43 28.18 20.48
CA ARG A 62 -22.44 29.11 19.97
C ARG A 62 -23.51 28.42 19.14
N GLY A 63 -23.48 27.09 19.05
CA GLY A 63 -24.39 26.31 18.20
C GLY A 63 -24.24 26.61 16.70
N LEU A 64 -23.05 26.95 16.23
CA LEU A 64 -22.79 27.27 14.82
C LEU A 64 -22.29 26.04 14.05
N PHE A 65 -23.05 25.67 13.02
CA PHE A 65 -22.75 24.55 12.14
C PHE A 65 -22.91 24.96 10.67
N ALA A 66 -22.06 24.42 9.81
CA ALA A 66 -22.28 24.45 8.37
C ALA A 66 -23.07 23.20 7.95
N LYS A 67 -23.92 23.34 6.92
CA LYS A 67 -24.87 22.30 6.50
C LYS A 67 -24.85 22.11 4.99
N TRP A 68 -24.84 20.86 4.55
CA TRP A 68 -24.97 20.47 3.15
C TRP A 68 -25.98 19.33 2.99
N LYS A 69 -26.65 19.28 1.85
CA LYS A 69 -27.46 18.13 1.45
C LYS A 69 -26.61 17.24 0.54
N ILE A 70 -26.42 15.98 0.92
CA ILE A 70 -25.49 15.07 0.24
C ILE A 70 -26.19 13.96 -0.55
N SER A 71 -27.48 13.73 -0.29
CA SER A 71 -28.35 12.84 -1.07
C SER A 71 -29.78 13.37 -1.06
N ASP A 72 -30.53 13.13 -2.14
CA ASP A 72 -31.96 13.41 -2.27
C ASP A 72 -32.84 12.16 -2.04
N ASP A 73 -32.24 10.98 -1.94
CA ASP A 73 -32.95 9.72 -1.81
C ASP A 73 -33.47 9.50 -0.38
N SER A 74 -34.54 8.70 -0.26
CA SER A 74 -35.14 8.42 1.05
C SER A 74 -34.17 7.64 1.92
N VAL A 75 -34.03 8.02 3.19
CA VAL A 75 -33.12 7.34 4.12
C VAL A 75 -33.81 7.02 5.44
N ALA A 76 -33.86 5.72 5.76
CA ALA A 76 -34.26 5.23 7.08
C ALA A 76 -33.08 5.22 8.04
N ARG A 77 -31.93 4.72 7.61
CA ARG A 77 -30.79 4.48 8.50
C ARG A 77 -29.49 4.71 7.76
N ILE A 78 -28.49 5.10 8.53
CA ILE A 78 -27.13 5.30 8.09
C ILE A 78 -26.23 4.32 8.85
N ALA A 79 -25.38 3.61 8.13
CA ALA A 79 -24.27 2.84 8.68
C ALA A 79 -22.96 3.51 8.26
N ILE A 80 -21.97 3.55 9.15
CA ILE A 80 -20.65 4.14 8.90
C ILE A 80 -19.59 3.06 9.01
N ALA A 81 -18.64 3.05 8.08
CA ALA A 81 -17.47 2.18 8.06
C ALA A 81 -16.48 2.70 7.02
N ASP A 82 -15.26 2.18 7.01
CA ASP A 82 -14.36 2.29 5.86
C ASP A 82 -14.73 1.14 4.89
N PHE A 83 -15.61 1.41 3.92
CA PHE A 83 -16.19 0.37 3.07
C PHE A 83 -15.27 -0.06 1.92
N ASP A 84 -14.29 0.77 1.55
CA ASP A 84 -13.31 0.47 0.49
C ASP A 84 -11.85 0.42 0.96
N ASN A 85 -11.63 0.46 2.27
CA ASN A 85 -10.34 0.30 2.94
C ASN A 85 -9.33 1.41 2.56
N ASP A 86 -9.84 2.63 2.36
CA ASP A 86 -9.06 3.83 2.05
C ASP A 86 -8.73 4.69 3.29
N SER A 87 -9.07 4.17 4.47
CA SER A 87 -8.97 4.80 5.79
C SER A 87 -9.90 5.98 6.03
N ALA A 88 -10.72 6.42 5.06
CA ALA A 88 -11.76 7.41 5.29
C ALA A 88 -13.05 6.73 5.78
N ILE A 89 -13.84 7.47 6.56
CA ILE A 89 -15.16 6.98 6.98
C ILE A 89 -16.14 7.24 5.84
N ASP A 90 -16.64 6.17 5.25
CA ASP A 90 -17.75 6.16 4.30
C ASP A 90 -19.09 6.01 5.05
N PHE A 91 -20.19 6.16 4.33
CA PHE A 91 -21.50 5.82 4.86
C PHE A 91 -22.38 5.08 3.85
N ALA A 92 -23.23 4.20 4.37
CA ALA A 92 -24.23 3.47 3.61
C ALA A 92 -25.64 3.81 4.12
N THR A 93 -26.60 3.89 3.20
CA THR A 93 -27.99 4.21 3.49
C THR A 93 -28.92 3.11 3.04
N ILE A 94 -30.10 3.02 3.66
CA ILE A 94 -31.21 2.19 3.18
C ILE A 94 -32.48 3.03 3.07
N THR A 95 -33.23 2.84 1.99
CA THR A 95 -34.50 3.52 1.76
C THR A 95 -35.53 3.21 2.83
N TYR A 96 -36.25 4.23 3.31
CA TYR A 96 -37.40 4.02 4.20
C TYR A 96 -38.62 3.60 3.40
N THR A 97 -39.01 2.33 3.52
CA THR A 97 -40.26 1.84 2.96
C THR A 97 -40.92 0.87 3.93
N VAL A 98 -42.09 1.24 4.44
CA VAL A 98 -42.90 0.45 5.37
C VAL A 98 -44.33 0.50 4.89
N ALA A 99 -44.84 -0.67 4.51
CA ALA A 99 -46.17 -0.83 3.93
C ALA A 99 -47.26 -0.27 4.85
N GLY A 100 -48.15 0.54 4.28
CA GLY A 100 -49.26 1.16 5.02
C GLY A 100 -48.84 2.30 5.96
N TYR A 101 -47.58 2.73 5.92
CA TYR A 101 -47.06 3.83 6.72
C TYR A 101 -46.40 4.92 5.86
N TYR A 102 -45.26 4.61 5.25
CA TYR A 102 -44.60 5.47 4.26
C TYR A 102 -43.80 4.59 3.32
N GLU A 103 -44.09 4.69 2.03
CA GLU A 103 -43.53 3.83 1.00
C GLU A 103 -42.79 4.69 -0.02
N ALA A 104 -41.47 4.87 0.19
CA ALA A 104 -40.64 5.49 -0.82
C ALA A 104 -40.57 4.60 -2.07
N PRO A 105 -40.63 5.19 -3.28
CA PRO A 105 -40.46 4.45 -4.52
C PRO A 105 -39.02 3.94 -4.66
N ASN A 106 -38.85 2.80 -5.34
CA ASN A 106 -37.54 2.23 -5.71
C ASN A 106 -36.57 2.04 -4.53
N PRO A 107 -36.91 1.20 -3.53
CA PRO A 107 -36.05 1.01 -2.37
C PRO A 107 -34.68 0.43 -2.74
N SER A 108 -33.62 1.06 -2.25
CA SER A 108 -32.22 0.72 -2.49
C SER A 108 -31.40 0.68 -1.19
N ILE A 109 -30.21 0.08 -1.30
CA ILE A 109 -29.11 0.27 -0.37
C ILE A 109 -27.99 0.92 -1.17
N ASP A 110 -27.53 2.08 -0.71
CA ASP A 110 -26.55 2.91 -1.42
C ASP A 110 -25.33 3.13 -0.52
N ILE A 111 -24.14 3.14 -1.13
CA ILE A 111 -22.88 3.43 -0.44
C ILE A 111 -22.32 4.73 -0.99
N PHE A 112 -21.93 5.62 -0.08
CA PHE A 112 -21.37 6.93 -0.36
C PHE A 112 -19.94 6.95 0.12
N TYR A 113 -19.03 6.95 -0.85
CA TYR A 113 -17.60 6.95 -0.58
C TYR A 113 -17.09 8.35 -0.26
N ASN A 114 -16.42 8.50 0.88
CA ASN A 114 -15.94 9.78 1.37
C ASN A 114 -14.57 10.14 0.76
N ARG A 115 -14.64 10.91 -0.32
CA ARG A 115 -13.44 11.44 -1.00
C ARG A 115 -13.04 12.84 -0.51
N PHE A 116 -13.77 13.43 0.43
CA PHE A 116 -13.50 14.78 0.92
C PHE A 116 -12.27 14.81 1.85
N ALA A 117 -12.22 13.93 2.85
CA ALA A 117 -11.07 13.77 3.76
C ALA A 117 -9.76 13.53 2.99
N GLN A 118 -9.87 12.76 1.90
CA GLN A 118 -8.74 12.46 1.05
C GLN A 118 -8.18 13.72 0.39
N LYS A 119 -9.02 14.65 -0.09
CA LYS A 119 -8.54 15.84 -0.82
C LYS A 119 -7.74 16.82 0.04
N GLN A 120 -8.01 16.94 1.34
CA GLN A 120 -7.23 17.83 2.22
C GLN A 120 -5.90 17.20 2.67
N LEU A 121 -5.83 15.87 2.80
CA LEU A 121 -4.58 15.15 3.09
C LEU A 121 -3.67 14.98 1.85
N ARG A 122 -4.25 15.03 0.65
CA ARG A 122 -3.61 14.63 -0.63
C ARG A 122 -2.62 15.60 -1.25
N VAL A 123 -2.60 16.88 -0.86
CA VAL A 123 -1.99 17.88 -1.76
C VAL A 123 -0.45 17.92 -1.72
N GLU A 124 0.25 17.33 -0.74
CA GLU A 124 1.73 17.40 -0.71
C GLU A 124 2.49 16.15 -0.20
N LYS A 125 1.82 15.05 0.15
CA LYS A 125 2.44 13.97 0.96
C LYS A 125 2.36 12.53 0.40
N GLU A 126 1.81 12.32 -0.79
CA GLU A 126 1.66 10.98 -1.38
C GLU A 126 2.90 10.51 -2.15
N ILE A 127 3.00 9.19 -2.33
CA ILE A 127 3.90 8.58 -3.31
C ILE A 127 3.49 9.03 -4.72
N GLN A 128 4.32 9.83 -5.36
CA GLN A 128 4.08 10.26 -6.74
C GLN A 128 4.72 9.25 -7.70
N VAL A 129 3.98 8.84 -8.72
CA VAL A 129 4.50 7.95 -9.77
C VAL A 129 4.38 8.65 -11.11
N THR A 130 5.50 8.70 -11.84
CA THR A 130 5.55 9.25 -13.20
C THR A 130 6.28 8.28 -14.12
N LYS A 131 5.88 8.22 -15.38
CA LYS A 131 6.61 7.47 -16.40
C LYS A 131 7.77 8.32 -16.92
N GLN A 132 8.98 7.76 -16.91
CA GLN A 132 10.17 8.35 -17.51
C GLN A 132 10.81 7.35 -18.47
N ASN A 133 10.64 7.58 -19.78
CA ASN A 133 11.08 6.64 -20.81
C ASN A 133 10.51 5.23 -20.59
N ASN A 134 11.38 4.26 -20.32
CA ASN A 134 11.05 2.86 -20.05
C ASN A 134 11.06 2.52 -18.56
N ASP A 135 11.05 3.53 -17.69
CA ASP A 135 11.05 3.38 -16.24
C ASP A 135 9.85 4.10 -15.62
N LEU A 136 9.46 3.65 -14.43
CA LEU A 136 8.60 4.37 -13.50
C LEU A 136 9.47 5.05 -12.45
N LEU A 137 9.30 6.35 -12.28
CA LEU A 137 9.87 7.13 -11.20
C LEU A 137 8.86 7.28 -10.07
N PHE A 138 9.18 6.70 -8.92
CA PHE A 138 8.50 6.89 -7.66
C PHE A 138 9.21 8.02 -6.90
N LYS A 139 8.47 9.07 -6.56
CA LYS A 139 8.91 10.06 -5.58
C LYS A 139 8.19 9.84 -4.28
N VAL A 140 8.95 9.59 -3.23
CA VAL A 140 8.41 9.23 -1.91
C VAL A 140 8.79 10.27 -0.86
N PRO A 141 7.90 10.62 0.08
CA PRO A 141 8.31 11.40 1.24
C PRO A 141 9.30 10.60 2.09
N ARG A 142 10.09 11.32 2.89
CA ARG A 142 10.95 10.67 3.89
C ARG A 142 10.07 10.04 4.97
N PRO A 143 10.36 8.83 5.47
CA PRO A 143 9.48 8.16 6.43
C PRO A 143 9.25 8.98 7.71
N HIS A 144 10.25 9.70 8.23
CA HIS A 144 10.09 10.60 9.39
C HIS A 144 9.17 11.81 9.16
N LYS A 145 8.81 12.11 7.91
CA LYS A 145 7.83 13.17 7.56
C LYS A 145 6.44 12.61 7.27
N ALA A 146 6.30 11.29 7.19
CA ALA A 146 5.01 10.64 6.97
C ALA A 146 4.17 10.74 8.24
N LEU A 147 2.88 11.07 8.07
CA LEU A 147 1.94 11.17 9.20
C LEU A 147 1.21 9.85 9.47
N GLN A 148 1.07 9.02 8.44
CA GLN A 148 0.34 7.77 8.50
C GLN A 148 1.00 6.72 7.61
N TYR A 149 0.51 5.49 7.70
CA TYR A 149 0.89 4.48 6.72
C TYR A 149 0.55 4.93 5.31
N GLU A 150 1.38 4.50 4.38
CA GLU A 150 0.97 4.39 2.99
C GLU A 150 1.52 3.07 2.42
N GLU A 151 0.73 2.35 1.65
CA GLU A 151 1.15 1.18 0.89
C GLU A 151 0.61 1.30 -0.53
N LEU A 152 1.52 1.40 -1.49
CA LEU A 152 1.20 1.52 -2.90
C LEU A 152 1.57 0.22 -3.62
N PRO A 153 0.60 -0.63 -4.02
CA PRO A 153 0.87 -1.74 -4.92
C PRO A 153 1.35 -1.21 -6.27
N PHE A 154 2.36 -1.85 -6.87
CA PHE A 154 2.89 -1.40 -8.16
C PHE A 154 3.14 -2.52 -9.17
N LEU A 155 3.40 -3.75 -8.71
CA LEU A 155 3.70 -4.87 -9.61
C LEU A 155 3.25 -6.17 -8.99
N THR A 156 2.58 -7.01 -9.76
CA THR A 156 2.34 -8.40 -9.41
C THR A 156 3.16 -9.31 -10.32
N ILE A 157 3.99 -10.17 -9.73
CA ILE A 157 4.79 -11.17 -10.42
C ILE A 157 4.31 -12.56 -10.01
N ASN A 158 3.65 -13.26 -10.92
CA ASN A 158 3.19 -14.64 -10.72
C ASN A 158 2.43 -14.86 -9.40
N GLY A 159 1.52 -13.93 -9.07
CA GLY A 159 0.72 -13.96 -7.83
C GLY A 159 1.40 -13.42 -6.57
N LEU A 160 2.67 -12.99 -6.67
CA LEU A 160 3.34 -12.19 -5.64
C LEU A 160 3.09 -10.71 -5.89
N ASN A 161 2.36 -10.05 -4.99
CA ASN A 161 2.10 -8.62 -5.07
C ASN A 161 3.26 -7.86 -4.40
N LEU A 162 3.82 -6.88 -5.11
CA LEU A 162 4.84 -5.98 -4.62
C LEU A 162 4.22 -4.60 -4.39
N SER A 163 4.45 -4.08 -3.18
CA SER A 163 4.03 -2.74 -2.79
C SER A 163 5.20 -1.94 -2.23
N LEU A 164 5.20 -0.63 -2.47
CA LEU A 164 6.07 0.32 -1.80
C LEU A 164 5.34 0.87 -0.59
N ALA A 165 5.90 0.73 0.61
CA ALA A 165 5.23 1.12 1.84
C ALA A 165 6.05 2.09 2.68
N ILE A 166 5.38 3.09 3.26
CA ILE A 166 5.95 4.10 4.14
C ILE A 166 5.35 3.92 5.52
N VAL A 167 6.21 3.66 6.51
CA VAL A 167 5.81 3.50 7.91
C VAL A 167 6.34 4.70 8.69
N PRO A 168 5.47 5.53 9.29
CA PRO A 168 5.89 6.68 10.09
C PRO A 168 6.73 6.30 11.30
N PRO A 169 7.35 7.27 11.99
CA PRO A 169 7.99 7.06 13.27
C PRO A 169 7.04 6.48 14.31
N HIS A 170 7.59 5.68 15.23
CA HIS A 170 6.88 5.13 16.39
C HIS A 170 5.57 4.40 16.06
N SER A 171 5.44 3.91 14.83
CA SER A 171 4.27 3.19 14.37
C SER A 171 4.45 1.70 14.59
N SER A 172 3.34 0.98 14.73
CA SER A 172 3.36 -0.48 14.80
C SER A 172 2.30 -1.10 13.91
N ARG A 173 2.58 -2.30 13.37
CA ARG A 173 1.66 -3.06 12.53
C ARG A 173 1.81 -4.54 12.73
N SER A 174 0.68 -5.23 12.68
CA SER A 174 0.68 -6.68 12.49
C SER A 174 1.13 -7.03 11.08
N VAL A 175 1.89 -8.11 10.97
CA VAL A 175 2.40 -8.71 9.74
C VAL A 175 1.87 -10.14 9.72
N ASP A 176 1.25 -10.57 8.65
CA ASP A 176 0.79 -11.96 8.53
C ASP A 176 1.88 -12.89 7.97
N GLN A 177 1.60 -14.19 7.95
CA GLN A 177 2.51 -15.21 7.45
C GLN A 177 2.72 -15.15 5.93
N SER A 178 1.88 -14.40 5.21
CA SER A 178 1.98 -14.18 3.77
C SER A 178 2.78 -12.93 3.41
N THR A 179 3.28 -12.19 4.40
CA THR A 179 3.97 -10.92 4.20
C THR A 179 5.48 -11.06 4.39
N TYR A 180 6.22 -10.57 3.40
CA TYR A 180 7.67 -10.52 3.37
C TYR A 180 8.12 -9.06 3.21
N ILE A 181 9.20 -8.67 3.86
CA ILE A 181 9.61 -7.26 3.93
C ILE A 181 11.09 -7.09 3.59
N LYS A 182 11.36 -6.18 2.65
CA LYS A 182 12.68 -5.62 2.41
C LYS A 182 12.68 -4.14 2.78
N VAL A 183 13.50 -3.76 3.75
CA VAL A 183 13.70 -2.34 4.10
C VAL A 183 14.55 -1.67 3.03
N LEU A 184 14.19 -0.45 2.62
CA LEU A 184 14.96 0.41 1.73
C LEU A 184 15.62 1.58 2.49
N SER A 185 14.94 2.09 3.51
CA SER A 185 15.43 3.17 4.37
C SER A 185 14.79 3.07 5.76
N GLY A 186 15.50 3.54 6.80
CA GLY A 186 15.06 3.42 8.19
C GLY A 186 15.21 2.01 8.75
N THR A 187 14.43 1.71 9.79
CA THR A 187 14.54 0.46 10.56
C THR A 187 13.17 -0.05 10.97
N ILE A 188 12.94 -1.35 10.83
CA ILE A 188 11.85 -2.04 11.51
C ILE A 188 12.41 -2.95 12.61
N MET A 189 11.65 -3.09 13.68
CA MET A 189 11.99 -3.89 14.86
C MET A 189 10.80 -4.77 15.24
N TRP A 190 11.05 -5.94 15.84
CA TRP A 190 10.02 -6.79 16.44
C TRP A 190 10.63 -7.57 17.60
N SER A 191 9.77 -8.10 18.48
CA SER A 191 10.20 -8.78 19.70
C SER A 191 9.54 -10.15 19.81
N ASP A 192 10.34 -11.18 20.05
CA ASP A 192 9.85 -12.52 20.37
C ASP A 192 9.79 -12.73 21.88
N SER A 193 8.87 -13.59 22.32
CA SER A 193 8.88 -14.06 23.71
C SER A 193 10.16 -14.85 23.97
N GLY A 194 10.95 -14.41 24.95
CA GLY A 194 12.17 -15.11 25.34
C GLY A 194 11.85 -16.55 25.72
N LYS A 195 12.31 -17.53 24.94
CA LYS A 195 12.07 -18.96 25.22
C LYS A 195 12.75 -19.36 26.53
N GLY A 196 12.03 -19.22 27.65
CA GLY A 196 12.50 -19.53 29.00
C GLY A 196 13.31 -18.43 29.69
N THR A 197 13.53 -17.28 29.04
CA THR A 197 14.10 -16.07 29.65
C THR A 197 12.97 -15.05 29.85
N GLN A 198 12.90 -14.39 31.01
CA GLN A 198 11.85 -13.38 31.27
C GLN A 198 11.95 -12.15 30.36
N GLU A 199 13.09 -11.97 29.66
CA GLU A 199 13.33 -10.84 28.77
C GLU A 199 12.97 -11.17 27.31
N PRO A 200 12.28 -10.25 26.60
CA PRO A 200 12.02 -10.35 25.16
C PRO A 200 13.32 -10.37 24.34
N VAL A 201 13.30 -11.10 23.22
CA VAL A 201 14.39 -11.05 22.23
C VAL A 201 14.03 -10.04 21.16
N GLU A 202 14.80 -8.97 21.08
CA GLU A 202 14.60 -7.91 20.07
C GLU A 202 15.32 -8.25 18.77
N HIS A 203 14.61 -8.05 17.68
CA HIS A 203 15.09 -8.23 16.31
C HIS A 203 14.93 -6.92 15.55
N SER A 204 15.77 -6.71 14.53
CA SER A 204 15.66 -5.55 13.65
C SER A 204 16.08 -5.88 12.22
N ARG A 205 15.58 -5.07 11.28
CA ARG A 205 16.01 -5.07 9.88
C ARG A 205 16.22 -3.64 9.43
N ILE A 206 17.31 -3.46 8.69
CA ILE A 206 17.65 -2.23 7.97
C ILE A 206 17.83 -2.56 6.48
N ALA A 207 18.25 -1.58 5.68
CA ALA A 207 18.42 -1.75 4.24
C ALA A 207 19.43 -2.84 3.84
N PHE A 208 20.39 -3.17 4.70
CA PHE A 208 21.45 -4.14 4.46
C PHE A 208 21.53 -5.14 5.62
N THR A 209 22.03 -6.33 5.37
CA THR A 209 22.47 -7.25 6.43
C THR A 209 23.99 -7.25 6.51
N GLU A 210 24.57 -8.02 7.43
CA GLU A 210 26.01 -8.14 7.57
C GLU A 210 26.65 -8.62 6.25
N PRO A 211 27.87 -8.13 5.92
CA PRO A 211 28.54 -8.50 4.68
C PRO A 211 28.58 -10.01 4.47
N ARG A 212 28.14 -10.46 3.28
CA ARG A 212 28.16 -11.87 2.87
C ARG A 212 27.26 -12.78 3.71
N THR A 213 26.23 -12.23 4.35
CA THR A 213 25.20 -13.02 5.03
C THR A 213 23.86 -12.95 4.29
N ILE A 214 22.95 -13.85 4.69
CA ILE A 214 21.59 -13.92 4.15
C ILE A 214 20.64 -13.59 5.29
N ALA A 215 19.72 -12.68 5.04
CA ALA A 215 18.57 -12.46 5.90
C ALA A 215 17.32 -13.03 5.20
N PRO A 216 16.46 -13.80 5.89
CA PRO A 216 15.13 -14.17 5.37
C PRO A 216 14.33 -12.89 5.04
N LEU A 217 13.18 -12.92 4.38
CA LEU A 217 12.33 -11.71 4.21
C LEU A 217 11.09 -11.72 5.10
N ASP A 218 10.66 -12.89 5.51
CA ASP A 218 9.56 -13.09 6.45
C ASP A 218 9.94 -12.67 7.86
N ILE A 219 8.90 -12.27 8.59
CA ILE A 219 8.98 -11.94 10.00
C ILE A 219 8.49 -13.18 10.77
N HIS A 220 9.41 -14.11 11.02
CA HIS A 220 9.16 -15.21 11.93
C HIS A 220 9.16 -14.67 13.36
N SER A 221 7.97 -14.51 13.92
CA SER A 221 7.79 -14.04 15.29
C SER A 221 6.56 -14.67 15.92
N ASP A 222 6.63 -14.93 17.24
CA ASP A 222 5.45 -15.34 18.01
C ASP A 222 4.51 -14.17 18.34
N ASN A 223 4.98 -12.94 18.15
CA ASN A 223 4.22 -11.70 18.16
C ASN A 223 4.53 -10.95 16.86
N PRO A 224 3.83 -11.26 15.75
CA PRO A 224 4.19 -10.77 14.43
C PRO A 224 3.73 -9.32 14.24
N ARG A 225 4.25 -8.44 15.08
CA ARG A 225 4.02 -7.00 15.06
C ARG A 225 5.37 -6.31 14.91
N VAL A 226 5.56 -5.65 13.78
CA VAL A 226 6.72 -4.81 13.53
C VAL A 226 6.45 -3.39 14.02
N ARG A 227 7.50 -2.72 14.48
CA ARG A 227 7.50 -1.31 14.91
C ARG A 227 8.65 -0.54 14.30
N THR A 228 8.51 0.76 14.18
CA THR A 228 9.56 1.69 13.73
C THR A 228 10.09 2.55 14.87
N GLY A 229 11.34 3.00 14.74
CA GLY A 229 11.94 4.02 15.61
C GLY A 229 11.62 5.45 15.13
N ASP A 230 12.48 6.40 15.50
CA ASP A 230 12.33 7.84 15.22
C ASP A 230 12.35 8.17 13.72
N ASP A 231 13.06 7.37 12.92
CA ASP A 231 13.23 7.63 11.48
C ASP A 231 12.07 7.13 10.62
N GLY A 232 11.16 6.32 11.17
CA GLY A 232 10.22 5.53 10.38
C GLY A 232 10.92 4.47 9.53
N ALA A 233 10.24 3.97 8.49
CA ALA A 233 10.83 3.07 7.50
C ALA A 233 10.18 3.19 6.11
N LEU A 234 10.98 3.01 5.06
CA LEU A 234 10.51 2.77 3.69
C LEU A 234 10.77 1.31 3.33
N LEU A 235 9.76 0.62 2.82
CA LEU A 235 9.75 -0.84 2.64
C LEU A 235 9.32 -1.20 1.22
N ILE A 236 9.88 -2.29 0.69
CA ILE A 236 9.16 -3.13 -0.28
C ILE A 236 8.47 -4.23 0.50
N VAL A 237 7.17 -4.33 0.33
CA VAL A 237 6.32 -5.35 0.91
C VAL A 237 5.95 -6.35 -0.19
N PHE A 238 6.21 -7.62 0.04
CA PHE A 238 5.79 -8.70 -0.84
C PHE A 238 4.68 -9.49 -0.15
N LYS A 239 3.55 -9.66 -0.82
CA LYS A 239 2.40 -10.44 -0.32
C LYS A 239 2.01 -11.52 -1.31
N THR A 240 1.94 -12.76 -0.84
CA THR A 240 1.33 -13.85 -1.63
C THR A 240 -0.19 -13.73 -1.57
N ARG A 241 -0.92 -14.01 -2.66
CA ARG A 241 -2.38 -14.08 -2.62
C ARG A 241 -2.87 -15.15 -1.64
N ASP A 242 -3.95 -14.86 -0.93
CA ASP A 242 -4.61 -15.78 0.00
C ASP A 242 -4.85 -17.15 -0.67
N ASN A 243 -4.48 -18.23 0.03
CA ASN A 243 -4.66 -19.64 -0.36
C ASN A 243 -3.65 -20.25 -1.37
N VAL A 244 -2.56 -19.55 -1.73
CA VAL A 244 -1.46 -20.19 -2.48
C VAL A 244 -0.30 -20.49 -1.54
N ASN A 245 0.01 -21.79 -1.35
CA ASN A 245 1.21 -22.24 -0.64
C ASN A 245 2.46 -21.90 -1.45
N GLY A 246 2.93 -20.66 -1.35
CA GLY A 246 4.16 -20.18 -1.97
C GLY A 246 3.99 -19.67 -3.40
N ILE A 247 5.04 -19.02 -3.90
CA ILE A 247 5.11 -18.52 -5.27
C ILE A 247 5.31 -19.70 -6.22
N GLN A 248 4.51 -19.79 -7.27
CA GLN A 248 4.64 -20.88 -8.24
C GLN A 248 5.99 -20.81 -8.97
N LEU A 249 6.61 -21.98 -9.17
CA LEU A 249 7.81 -22.10 -9.98
C LEU A 249 7.53 -21.69 -11.42
N VAL A 250 8.47 -20.95 -12.00
CA VAL A 250 8.37 -20.47 -13.38
C VAL A 250 9.15 -21.44 -14.27
N GLU A 251 8.43 -22.32 -14.96
CA GLU A 251 9.03 -23.29 -15.90
C GLU A 251 9.37 -22.66 -17.27
N ASP A 252 8.65 -21.61 -17.65
CA ASP A 252 8.76 -20.93 -18.94
C ASP A 252 8.46 -19.44 -18.73
N MET A 253 9.37 -18.57 -19.16
CA MET A 253 9.20 -17.12 -19.07
C MET A 253 7.98 -16.60 -19.84
N LYS A 254 7.47 -17.34 -20.82
CA LYS A 254 6.21 -17.00 -21.52
C LYS A 254 4.97 -17.20 -20.66
N LYS A 255 5.06 -18.05 -19.62
CA LYS A 255 3.99 -18.28 -18.65
C LYS A 255 4.05 -17.31 -17.47
N LEU A 256 5.11 -16.51 -17.37
CA LEU A 256 5.26 -15.54 -16.29
C LEU A 256 4.20 -14.45 -16.42
N ILE A 257 3.33 -14.35 -15.42
CA ILE A 257 2.32 -13.31 -15.34
C ILE A 257 2.93 -12.08 -14.68
N LEU A 258 2.88 -10.95 -15.40
CA LEU A 258 3.26 -9.63 -14.91
C LEU A 258 2.06 -8.70 -15.04
N GLU A 259 1.66 -8.10 -13.93
CA GLU A 259 0.55 -7.15 -13.90
C GLU A 259 1.05 -5.83 -13.29
N ASN A 260 0.72 -4.71 -13.93
CA ASN A 260 0.87 -3.40 -13.33
C ASN A 260 -0.25 -3.22 -12.31
N SER A 261 0.12 -3.06 -11.04
CA SER A 261 -0.83 -3.05 -9.93
C SER A 261 -1.10 -1.65 -9.39
N LEU A 262 -0.69 -0.60 -10.13
CA LEU A 262 -0.92 0.78 -9.75
C LEU A 262 -2.43 1.12 -9.77
N PRO A 263 -2.96 1.76 -8.71
CA PRO A 263 -4.38 2.12 -8.60
C PRO A 263 -4.91 3.04 -9.69
N GLU A 264 -6.23 3.02 -9.88
CA GLU A 264 -6.94 3.78 -10.92
C GLU A 264 -6.76 5.30 -10.86
N TYR A 265 -6.43 5.84 -9.69
CA TYR A 265 -6.21 7.27 -9.51
C TYR A 265 -4.89 7.78 -10.13
N PHE A 266 -4.00 6.89 -10.60
CA PHE A 266 -2.81 7.30 -11.36
C PHE A 266 -3.13 7.62 -12.83
N PRO A 267 -2.34 8.50 -13.46
CA PRO A 267 -2.43 8.78 -14.90
C PRO A 267 -2.40 7.52 -15.76
N GLU A 268 -3.12 7.56 -16.89
CA GLU A 268 -3.27 6.41 -17.78
C GLU A 268 -1.94 5.88 -18.33
N ASP A 269 -0.99 6.76 -18.66
CA ASP A 269 0.33 6.39 -19.17
C ASP A 269 1.18 5.61 -18.16
N VAL A 270 0.99 5.90 -16.86
CA VAL A 270 1.59 5.17 -15.73
C VAL A 270 0.90 3.82 -15.53
N ARG A 271 -0.45 3.77 -15.57
CA ARG A 271 -1.22 2.52 -15.42
C ARG A 271 -1.05 1.56 -16.60
N GLN A 272 -0.81 2.09 -17.80
CA GLN A 272 -0.51 1.30 -19.01
C GLN A 272 0.97 0.97 -19.16
N PHE A 273 1.82 1.31 -18.19
CA PHE A 273 3.22 0.90 -18.20
C PHE A 273 3.30 -0.64 -18.21
N SER A 274 3.99 -1.19 -19.21
CA SER A 274 4.11 -2.63 -19.42
C SER A 274 5.45 -3.12 -18.91
N PHE A 275 5.40 -3.90 -17.84
CA PHE A 275 6.55 -4.65 -17.34
C PHE A 275 6.84 -5.84 -18.24
N GLN A 276 8.07 -5.97 -18.72
CA GLN A 276 8.47 -7.06 -19.61
C GLN A 276 9.89 -7.54 -19.30
N PHE A 277 10.05 -8.86 -19.23
CA PHE A 277 11.37 -9.48 -19.26
C PHE A 277 11.86 -9.60 -20.70
N HIS A 278 13.11 -9.20 -20.91
CA HIS A 278 13.81 -9.37 -22.17
C HIS A 278 15.06 -10.21 -21.96
N ARG A 279 15.37 -11.10 -22.90
CA ARG A 279 16.65 -11.84 -22.90
C ARG A 279 17.80 -10.84 -22.86
N TYR A 280 18.77 -11.13 -21.99
CA TYR A 280 19.85 -10.21 -21.67
C TYR A 280 20.79 -9.97 -22.86
N ASP A 281 20.91 -10.93 -23.78
CA ASP A 281 21.69 -10.79 -25.00
C ASP A 281 21.16 -9.75 -25.99
N LYS A 282 19.95 -9.20 -25.75
CA LYS A 282 19.46 -7.99 -26.43
C LYS A 282 20.12 -6.71 -25.93
N TYR A 283 20.66 -6.73 -24.71
CA TYR A 283 21.34 -5.59 -24.09
C TYR A 283 22.86 -5.73 -24.16
N ASP A 284 23.36 -6.96 -24.06
CA ASP A 284 24.78 -7.26 -24.06
C ASP A 284 25.10 -8.40 -25.04
N SER A 285 25.74 -8.06 -26.15
CA SER A 285 26.05 -9.01 -27.21
C SER A 285 27.31 -9.84 -26.96
N ARG A 286 27.90 -9.81 -25.75
CA ARG A 286 29.08 -10.63 -25.43
C ARG A 286 28.74 -12.12 -25.58
N PRO A 287 29.65 -12.95 -26.12
CA PRO A 287 29.38 -14.36 -26.42
C PRO A 287 28.86 -15.17 -25.23
N GLN A 288 29.29 -14.82 -24.01
CA GLN A 288 28.91 -15.50 -22.77
C GLN A 288 27.42 -15.39 -22.42
N PHE A 289 26.67 -14.42 -22.97
CA PHE A 289 25.24 -14.25 -22.69
C PHE A 289 24.33 -14.73 -23.82
N LYS A 290 24.91 -15.04 -24.97
CA LYS A 290 24.17 -15.43 -26.16
C LYS A 290 23.42 -16.74 -25.91
N ASP A 291 22.14 -16.76 -26.26
CA ASP A 291 21.30 -17.97 -26.19
C ASP A 291 21.15 -18.57 -24.79
N LEU A 292 21.37 -17.75 -23.75
CA LEU A 292 21.06 -18.12 -22.37
C LEU A 292 19.61 -17.77 -22.02
N GLU A 293 19.02 -18.61 -21.15
CA GLU A 293 17.79 -18.30 -20.43
C GLU A 293 18.07 -17.28 -19.30
N PHE A 294 18.65 -16.13 -19.67
CA PHE A 294 18.98 -15.03 -18.78
C PHE A 294 18.20 -13.79 -19.20
N TYR A 295 17.41 -13.23 -18.29
CA TYR A 295 16.45 -12.17 -18.59
C TYR A 295 16.56 -11.03 -17.60
N ASN A 296 16.26 -9.82 -18.08
CA ASN A 296 16.20 -8.61 -17.28
C ASN A 296 14.88 -7.87 -17.51
N MET A 297 14.35 -7.29 -16.43
CA MET A 297 13.22 -6.36 -16.45
C MET A 297 13.63 -5.11 -15.66
N LYS A 298 13.82 -4.02 -16.39
CA LYS A 298 14.16 -2.70 -15.84
C LYS A 298 12.90 -1.95 -15.41
N GLY A 299 13.09 -0.84 -14.70
CA GLY A 299 12.08 0.22 -14.78
C GLY A 299 11.47 0.70 -13.49
N ILE A 300 12.16 0.61 -12.34
CA ILE A 300 11.67 1.27 -11.12
C ILE A 300 12.78 2.10 -10.48
N ARG A 301 12.63 3.42 -10.52
CA ARG A 301 13.48 4.37 -9.82
C ARG A 301 12.73 4.92 -8.61
N ILE A 302 13.41 5.00 -7.46
CA ILE A 302 12.84 5.54 -6.23
C ILE A 302 13.72 6.70 -5.76
N ASP A 303 13.14 7.91 -5.73
CA ASP A 303 13.80 9.13 -5.28
C ASP A 303 13.01 9.76 -4.11
N PHE A 304 13.70 10.50 -3.25
CA PHE A 304 13.01 11.29 -2.22
C PHE A 304 12.35 12.53 -2.84
N LEU A 305 11.10 12.77 -2.44
CA LEU A 305 10.25 13.84 -2.97
C LEU A 305 10.81 15.24 -2.67
N ASP A 306 11.51 15.41 -1.55
CA ASP A 306 11.94 16.74 -1.07
C ASP A 306 13.16 17.31 -1.82
N ASN A 307 14.07 16.46 -2.29
CA ASN A 307 15.32 16.90 -2.93
C ASN A 307 15.69 16.14 -4.21
N ASN A 308 14.88 15.17 -4.64
CA ASN A 308 15.18 14.27 -5.76
C ASN A 308 16.47 13.44 -5.56
N GLU A 309 16.89 13.25 -4.32
CA GLU A 309 17.97 12.32 -3.98
C GLU A 309 17.54 10.91 -4.37
N ASN A 310 18.38 10.23 -5.17
CA ASN A 310 18.13 8.85 -5.53
C ASN A 310 18.32 7.96 -4.30
N LEU A 311 17.26 7.24 -3.93
CA LEU A 311 17.33 6.25 -2.86
C LEU A 311 17.80 4.91 -3.42
N CYS A 312 17.13 4.42 -4.45
CA CYS A 312 17.56 3.22 -5.16
C CYS A 312 17.00 3.14 -6.58
N TYR A 313 17.59 2.25 -7.35
CA TYR A 313 17.04 1.77 -8.61
C TYR A 313 16.80 0.26 -8.47
N MET A 314 15.59 -0.18 -8.83
CA MET A 314 15.13 -1.55 -8.74
C MET A 314 14.87 -2.10 -10.14
N GLN A 315 15.41 -3.29 -10.36
CA GLN A 315 15.23 -4.09 -11.55
C GLN A 315 15.18 -5.56 -11.15
N PHE A 316 14.65 -6.38 -12.05
CA PHE A 316 14.44 -7.80 -11.81
C PHE A 316 15.22 -8.63 -12.81
N TRP A 317 15.62 -9.81 -12.36
CA TRP A 317 16.41 -10.75 -13.14
C TRP A 317 15.80 -12.14 -13.02
N ALA A 318 15.88 -12.90 -14.11
CA ALA A 318 15.53 -14.31 -14.11
C ALA A 318 16.65 -15.09 -14.82
N ALA A 319 17.05 -16.22 -14.23
CA ALA A 319 18.07 -17.10 -14.76
C ALA A 319 17.55 -18.54 -14.75
N GLY A 320 17.63 -19.20 -15.89
CA GLY A 320 17.31 -20.62 -16.03
C GLY A 320 18.26 -21.53 -15.27
N GLN A 321 17.93 -22.82 -15.22
CA GLN A 321 18.79 -23.79 -14.54
C GLN A 321 20.19 -23.85 -15.18
N GLY A 322 21.23 -23.72 -14.36
CA GLY A 322 22.63 -23.77 -14.81
C GLY A 322 23.12 -22.50 -15.52
N VAL A 323 22.34 -21.41 -15.49
CA VAL A 323 22.74 -20.14 -16.09
C VAL A 323 23.57 -19.32 -15.11
N ASN A 324 24.75 -18.89 -15.55
CA ASN A 324 25.59 -17.93 -14.84
C ASN A 324 25.32 -16.52 -15.37
N ALA A 325 24.99 -15.58 -14.49
CA ALA A 325 24.72 -14.17 -14.82
C ALA A 325 26.01 -13.36 -15.17
N GLY A 326 27.18 -14.01 -15.11
CA GLY A 326 28.49 -13.46 -15.41
C GLY A 326 29.11 -12.70 -14.22
N ILE A 327 30.34 -13.03 -13.87
CA ILE A 327 31.09 -12.28 -12.85
C ILE A 327 31.43 -10.89 -13.39
N HIS A 328 31.21 -9.88 -12.55
CA HIS A 328 31.50 -8.48 -12.81
C HIS A 328 31.80 -7.76 -11.49
N ASN A 329 32.25 -6.51 -11.56
CA ASN A 329 32.76 -5.77 -10.39
C ASN A 329 32.27 -4.32 -10.29
N HIS A 330 31.29 -3.94 -11.12
CA HIS A 330 30.70 -2.59 -11.14
C HIS A 330 31.71 -1.44 -11.25
N ALA A 331 32.86 -1.65 -11.93
CA ALA A 331 33.88 -0.61 -12.07
C ALA A 331 33.43 0.61 -12.89
N THR A 332 32.33 0.50 -13.65
CA THR A 332 31.79 1.57 -14.50
C THR A 332 30.81 2.48 -13.78
N ASP A 333 30.13 1.98 -12.76
CA ASP A 333 29.00 2.64 -12.09
C ASP A 333 29.09 2.42 -10.59
N THR A 334 28.97 3.49 -9.79
CA THR A 334 29.14 3.40 -8.33
C THR A 334 27.79 3.25 -7.63
N PHE A 335 27.52 2.07 -7.07
CA PHE A 335 26.36 1.80 -6.23
C PHE A 335 26.63 0.62 -5.28
N CYS A 336 25.79 0.46 -4.26
CA CYS A 336 25.78 -0.71 -3.38
C CYS A 336 24.55 -1.55 -3.70
N GLU A 337 24.73 -2.73 -4.28
CA GLU A 337 23.62 -3.62 -4.62
C GLU A 337 23.28 -4.58 -3.50
N ILE A 338 21.97 -4.86 -3.37
CA ILE A 338 21.45 -5.95 -2.56
C ILE A 338 20.44 -6.71 -3.40
N HIS A 339 20.61 -8.02 -3.45
CA HIS A 339 19.72 -8.91 -4.17
C HIS A 339 18.66 -9.48 -3.24
N VAL A 340 17.43 -9.52 -3.72
CA VAL A 340 16.29 -10.14 -3.04
C VAL A 340 15.81 -11.28 -3.94
N CYS A 341 15.99 -12.51 -3.48
CA CYS A 341 15.52 -13.68 -4.23
C CYS A 341 14.02 -13.87 -3.99
N LEU A 342 13.21 -13.73 -5.05
CA LEU A 342 11.76 -13.96 -4.99
C LEU A 342 11.44 -15.45 -5.11
N VAL A 343 12.08 -16.14 -6.05
CA VAL A 343 11.89 -17.57 -6.32
C VAL A 343 13.24 -18.20 -6.62
N ASN A 344 13.61 -19.24 -5.86
CA ASN A 344 14.81 -20.02 -6.13
C ASN A 344 14.42 -21.34 -6.83
N GLY A 345 14.52 -21.37 -8.16
CA GLY A 345 13.99 -22.47 -8.98
C GLY A 345 14.51 -23.85 -8.62
N SER A 346 15.77 -23.95 -8.17
CA SER A 346 16.42 -25.21 -7.80
C SER A 346 16.66 -25.37 -6.29
N GLY A 347 16.36 -24.33 -5.50
CA GLY A 347 16.82 -24.20 -4.12
C GLY A 347 18.34 -24.03 -3.94
N LYS A 348 19.11 -23.97 -5.05
CA LYS A 348 20.58 -23.89 -5.06
C LYS A 348 21.12 -22.64 -5.77
N GLY A 349 20.27 -21.82 -6.37
CA GLY A 349 20.69 -20.54 -6.94
C GLY A 349 21.18 -19.59 -5.85
N GLY A 350 22.17 -18.75 -6.15
CA GLY A 350 22.76 -17.84 -5.17
C GLY A 350 23.81 -16.91 -5.76
N MET A 351 24.41 -16.11 -4.88
CA MET A 351 25.49 -15.18 -5.23
C MET A 351 26.85 -15.83 -4.93
N HIS A 352 27.76 -15.78 -5.88
CA HIS A 352 29.15 -16.18 -5.71
C HIS A 352 30.06 -14.97 -5.85
N TYR A 353 31.22 -15.01 -5.20
CA TYR A 353 32.22 -13.96 -5.27
C TYR A 353 33.61 -14.56 -5.31
N LEU A 354 34.53 -13.89 -6.02
CA LEU A 354 35.94 -14.30 -6.06
C LEU A 354 36.58 -14.07 -4.69
N SER A 355 37.48 -14.98 -4.30
CA SER A 355 38.23 -14.88 -3.04
C SER A 355 39.20 -13.69 -3.05
N SER A 356 39.60 -13.26 -4.25
CA SER A 356 40.53 -12.16 -4.49
C SER A 356 40.18 -11.41 -5.77
N SER A 357 40.37 -10.09 -5.77
CA SER A 357 40.23 -9.25 -6.97
C SER A 357 41.30 -9.50 -8.05
N LYS A 358 42.32 -10.30 -7.73
CA LYS A 358 43.39 -10.71 -8.66
C LYS A 358 43.19 -12.10 -9.25
N GLU A 359 42.15 -12.81 -8.82
CA GLU A 359 41.85 -14.14 -9.31
C GLU A 359 41.40 -14.04 -10.77
N ALA A 360 42.08 -14.78 -11.65
CA ALA A 360 41.77 -14.76 -13.08
C ALA A 360 40.44 -15.49 -13.29
N TYR A 361 39.45 -14.77 -13.81
CA TYR A 361 38.17 -15.32 -14.22
C TYR A 361 37.97 -15.10 -15.71
N ASP A 362 37.71 -16.20 -16.42
CA ASP A 362 37.25 -16.17 -17.81
C ASP A 362 35.83 -16.74 -17.86
N PRO A 363 34.81 -15.93 -18.21
CA PRO A 363 33.42 -16.38 -18.25
C PRO A 363 33.15 -17.48 -19.28
N LEU A 364 34.05 -17.72 -20.24
CA LEU A 364 33.88 -18.75 -21.25
C LEU A 364 34.54 -20.09 -20.88
N THR A 365 35.50 -20.09 -19.95
CA THR A 365 36.32 -21.28 -19.66
C THR A 365 36.34 -21.67 -18.18
N THR A 366 35.96 -20.76 -17.27
CA THR A 366 35.87 -21.07 -15.83
C THR A 366 34.61 -21.89 -15.56
N LEU A 367 34.76 -23.11 -15.05
CA LEU A 367 33.61 -23.96 -14.70
C LEU A 367 32.87 -23.41 -13.48
N ASP A 368 31.54 -23.49 -13.45
CA ASP A 368 30.76 -23.05 -12.28
C ASP A 368 31.04 -23.89 -11.02
N SER A 369 31.48 -25.14 -11.18
CA SER A 369 31.88 -26.02 -10.05
C SER A 369 33.11 -25.53 -9.28
N THR A 370 33.74 -24.44 -9.74
CA THR A 370 34.89 -23.83 -9.08
C THR A 370 34.47 -22.86 -7.97
N PHE A 371 33.16 -22.66 -7.75
CA PHE A 371 32.59 -21.70 -6.78
C PHE A 371 31.63 -22.31 -5.76
#